data_AF-A0A380X707-F1
#
_entry.id   AF-A0A380X707-F1
#
_cell.length_a   1.000
_cell.length_b   1.000
_cell.length_c   1.000
_cell.angle_alpha   90.00
_cell.angle_beta   90.00
_cell.angle_gamma   90.00
#
_symmetry.space_group_name_H-M   'P 1'
#
loop_
_entity.id
_entity.type
_entity.pdbx_description
1 polymer ?
#
loop_
_entity_poly.entity_id
_entity_poly.type
_entity_poly.pdbx_seq_one_letter_code
_entity_poly.pdbx_strand_id
1 'polypeptide(L)' 'MQGLSRLIKQNIPIALVSRCFNGIAEPVYGYEGGGLNLQEQGVMFVKELNAPKARLKLLIALNAGLQGEDLKTYMEG' A
#
# COMPACT_ATOMS: atom_id res chain seq x y z
N MET A 1 6.74 -12.21 9.02
CA MET A 1 5.37 -11.67 8.83
C MET A 1 4.72 -11.07 10.07
N GLN A 2 5.08 -11.45 11.31
CA GLN A 2 4.36 -10.99 12.52
C GLN A 2 4.19 -9.46 12.64
N GLY A 3 5.20 -8.66 12.25
CA GLY A 3 5.12 -7.19 12.31
C GLY A 3 4.07 -6.60 11.36
N LEU A 4 4.13 -6.98 10.07
CA LEU A 4 3.19 -6.48 9.06
C LEU A 4 1.76 -6.90 9.38
N SER A 5 1.55 -8.18 9.71
CA SER A 5 0.22 -8.69 10.08
C SER A 5 -0.36 -7.99 11.31
N ARG A 6 0.48 -7.53 12.24
CA ARG A 6 0.04 -6.73 13.39
C ARG A 6 -0.48 -5.36 12.97
N LEU A 7 0.23 -4.68 12.06
CA LEU A 7 -0.20 -3.36 11.54
C LEU A 7 -1.52 -3.47 10.77
N ILE A 8 -1.66 -4.51 9.94
CA ILE A 8 -2.90 -4.82 9.21
C ILE A 8 -4.06 -5.03 10.18
N LYS A 9 -3.87 -5.87 11.21
CA LYS A 9 -4.90 -6.12 12.24
C LYS A 9 -5.29 -4.87 13.04
N GLN A 10 -4.41 -3.87 13.11
CA GLN A 10 -4.68 -2.59 13.77
C GLN A 10 -5.33 -1.56 12.83
N ASN A 11 -5.68 -1.94 11.60
CA ASN A 11 -6.22 -1.05 10.56
C ASN A 11 -5.31 0.17 10.27
N ILE A 12 -3.99 -0.01 10.40
CA ILE A 12 -3.02 1.03 10.04
C ILE A 12 -2.86 1.00 8.51
N PRO A 13 -3.06 2.11 7.80
CA PRO A 13 -2.89 2.15 6.35
C PRO A 13 -1.46 1.80 5.93
N ILE A 14 -1.33 0.91 4.93
CA ILE A 14 -0.03 0.44 4.45
C ILE A 14 0.05 0.67 2.95
N ALA A 15 1.05 1.46 2.54
CA ALA A 15 1.39 1.67 1.14
C ALA A 15 2.68 0.91 0.79
N LEU A 16 2.63 0.10 -0.25
CA LEU A 16 3.77 -0.64 -0.80
C LEU A 16 4.24 0.05 -2.07
N VAL A 17 5.54 0.35 -2.13
CA VAL A 17 6.22 0.94 -3.28
C VAL A 17 7.37 0.06 -3.72
N SER A 18 7.74 0.17 -4.99
CA SER A 18 8.95 -0.44 -5.51
C SER A 18 10.20 0.32 -5.06
N ARG A 19 11.30 -0.42 -4.85
CA ARG A 19 12.64 0.17 -4.67
C ARG A 19 13.35 0.42 -6.00
N CYS A 20 12.87 -0.19 -7.09
CA CYS A 20 13.46 -0.03 -8.41
C CYS A 20 13.14 1.36 -8.95
N PHE A 21 14.15 2.02 -9.54
CA PHE A 21 13.97 3.36 -10.12
C PHE A 21 12.93 3.37 -11.25
N ASN A 22 12.91 2.30 -12.07
CA ASN A 22 12.03 2.15 -13.24
C ASN A 22 11.17 0.87 -13.18
N GLY A 23 10.83 0.39 -11.98
CA GLY A 23 10.02 -0.82 -11.82
C GLY A 23 8.84 -0.57 -10.90
N ILE A 24 7.67 -1.12 -11.24
CA ILE A 24 6.47 -1.09 -10.40
C ILE A 24 6.37 -2.36 -9.56
N ALA A 25 5.73 -2.27 -8.39
CA ALA A 25 5.36 -3.44 -7.63
C ALA A 25 3.97 -3.91 -8.08
N GLU A 26 3.82 -5.19 -8.40
CA GLU A 26 2.54 -5.76 -8.83
C GLU A 26 2.12 -6.96 -7.96
N PRO A 27 0.82 -7.11 -7.69
CA PRO A 27 0.28 -8.14 -6.82
C PRO A 27 0.08 -9.47 -7.59
N VAL A 28 1.16 -10.05 -8.12
CA VAL A 28 1.06 -11.25 -9.00
C VAL A 28 1.25 -12.58 -8.27
N TYR A 29 1.97 -12.58 -7.14
CA TYR A 29 2.32 -13.80 -6.43
C TYR A 29 1.31 -14.12 -5.31
N GLY A 30 0.64 -15.27 -5.41
CA GLY A 30 -0.44 -15.70 -4.50
C GLY A 30 -0.05 -16.53 -3.28
N TYR A 31 1.24 -16.75 -3.02
CA TYR A 31 1.67 -17.46 -1.81
C TYR A 31 1.56 -16.56 -0.56
N GLU A 32 1.65 -17.14 0.64
CA GLU A 32 1.59 -16.40 1.91
C GLU A 32 2.68 -15.32 1.98
N GLY A 33 2.28 -14.06 2.14
CA GLY A 33 3.18 -12.91 2.10
C GLY A 33 3.59 -12.46 0.70
N GLY A 34 3.11 -13.13 -0.36
CA GLY A 34 3.23 -12.70 -1.75
C GLY A 34 2.36 -11.47 -2.05
N GLY A 35 2.65 -10.80 -3.16
CA GLY A 35 2.01 -9.52 -3.49
C GLY A 35 0.48 -9.58 -3.60
N LEU A 36 -0.07 -10.65 -4.18
CA LEU A 36 -1.53 -10.86 -4.25
C LEU A 36 -2.12 -11.04 -2.85
N ASN A 37 -1.50 -11.88 -2.04
CA ASN A 37 -1.94 -12.11 -0.66
C ASN A 37 -1.87 -10.84 0.21
N LEU A 38 -0.88 -9.97 -0.01
CA LEU A 38 -0.79 -8.68 0.68
C LEU A 38 -1.87 -7.71 0.22
N GLN A 39 -2.18 -7.68 -1.08
CA GLN A 39 -3.23 -6.83 -1.61
C GLN A 39 -4.61 -7.23 -1.09
N GLU A 40 -4.90 -8.53 -1.03
CA GLU A 40 -6.13 -9.08 -0.43
C GLU A 40 -6.28 -8.71 1.05
N GLN A 41 -5.15 -8.54 1.77
CA GLN A 41 -5.12 -8.07 3.15
C GLN A 41 -5.23 -6.54 3.30
N GLY A 42 -5.42 -5.81 2.20
CA GLY A 42 -5.62 -4.35 2.20
C GLY A 42 -4.33 -3.53 2.12
N VAL A 43 -3.18 -4.14 1.78
CA VAL A 43 -1.97 -3.38 1.44
C VAL A 43 -2.17 -2.70 0.09
N MET A 44 -1.95 -1.38 0.04
CA MET A 44 -2.16 -0.56 -1.15
C MET A 44 -0.89 -0.54 -2.02
N PHE A 45 -0.99 -0.93 -3.29
CA PHE A 45 0.14 -0.94 -4.22
C PHE A 45 0.25 0.39 -4.97
N VAL A 46 1.28 1.18 -4.66
CA VAL A 46 1.53 2.48 -5.29
C VAL A 46 2.50 2.29 -6.44
N LYS A 47 1.97 2.36 -7.68
CA LYS A 47 2.72 2.01 -8.90
C LYS A 47 3.73 3.06 -9.33
N GLU A 48 3.31 4.31 -9.47
CA GLU A 48 4.11 5.34 -10.18
C GLU A 48 4.95 6.25 -9.27
N LEU A 49 4.91 6.03 -7.95
CA LEU A 49 5.57 6.89 -6.97
C LEU A 49 6.66 6.16 -6.20
N ASN A 50 7.77 6.87 -6.00
CA ASN A 50 8.78 6.45 -5.04
C ASN A 50 8.29 6.64 -3.59
N ALA A 51 8.99 6.03 -2.63
CA ALA A 51 8.65 6.09 -1.21
C ALA A 51 8.38 7.52 -0.68
N PRO A 52 9.24 8.52 -0.93
CA PRO A 52 8.97 9.89 -0.46
C PRO A 52 7.67 10.49 -1.01
N LYS A 53 7.39 10.33 -2.31
CA LYS A 53 6.17 10.84 -2.93
C LYS A 53 4.92 10.07 -2.46
N ALA A 54 5.01 8.75 -2.33
CA ALA A 54 3.91 7.94 -1.79
C ALA A 54 3.58 8.32 -0.34
N ARG A 55 4.59 8.62 0.48
CA ARG A 55 4.40 9.12 1.85
C ARG A 55 3.66 10.46 1.88
N LEU A 56 4.02 11.39 0.99
CA LEU A 56 3.30 12.66 0.87
C LEU A 56 1.85 12.45 0.42
N LYS A 57 1.62 11.59 -0.58
CA LYS A 57 0.28 11.21 -1.06
C LYS A 57 -0.57 10.65 0.08
N LEU A 58 -0.02 9.74 0.88
CA LEU A 58 -0.70 9.19 2.06
C LEU A 58 -1.04 10.26 3.11
N LEU A 59 -0.09 11.15 3.42
CA LEU A 59 -0.34 12.24 4.37
C LEU A 59 -1.46 13.17 3.90
N ILE A 60 -1.50 13.51 2.60
CA ILE A 60 -2.56 14.33 2.01
C ILE A 60 -3.91 13.62 2.13
N ALA A 61 -3.98 12.34 1.75
CA ALA A 61 -5.20 11.55 1.81
C ALA A 61 -5.79 11.47 3.24
N LEU A 62 -4.92 11.21 4.22
CA LEU A 62 -5.32 11.13 5.63
C LEU A 62 -5.80 12.49 6.17
N ASN A 63 -5.12 13.59 5.82
CA ASN A 63 -5.55 14.94 6.22
C ASN A 63 -6.85 15.38 5.53
N ALA A 64 -7.13 14.85 4.34
CA ALA A 64 -8.40 15.03 3.65
C ALA A 64 -9.54 14.17 4.24
N GLY A 65 -9.25 13.33 5.24
CA GLY A 65 -10.24 12.46 5.87
C GLY A 65 -10.60 11.21 5.06
N LEU A 66 -9.78 10.85 4.05
CA LEU A 66 -10.01 9.64 3.27
C LEU A 66 -9.78 8.40 4.14
N GLN A 67 -10.66 7.42 3.97
CA GLN A 67 -10.67 6.17 4.74
C GLN A 67 -11.20 5.02 3.88
N GLY A 68 -10.92 3.78 4.30
CA GLY A 68 -11.42 2.58 3.62
C GLY A 68 -11.08 2.54 2.13
N GLU A 69 -12.09 2.29 1.29
CA GLU A 69 -11.94 2.17 -0.16
C GLU A 69 -11.55 3.50 -0.84
N ASP A 70 -11.98 4.64 -0.31
CA ASP A 70 -11.62 5.95 -0.87
C ASP A 70 -10.13 6.23 -0.71
N LEU A 71 -9.57 5.88 0.45
CA LEU A 71 -8.13 5.97 0.70
C LEU A 71 -7.36 5.01 -0.23
N LYS A 72 -7.84 3.78 -0.39
CA LYS A 72 -7.22 2.78 -1.27
C LYS A 72 -7.21 3.24 -2.71
N THR A 73 -8.36 3.63 -3.23
CA THR A 73 -8.54 4.14 -4.60
C THR A 73 -7.61 5.32 -4.86
N TYR A 74 -7.63 6.31 -3.96
CA TYR A 74 -6.73 7.45 -4.08
C TYR A 74 -5.27 7.03 -4.10
N MET A 75 -4.83 6.07 -3.28
CA MET A 75 -3.43 5.68 -3.18
C MET A 75 -2.91 4.90 -4.40
N GLU A 76 -3.68 3.92 -4.91
CA GLU A 76 -3.23 3.00 -5.97
C GLU A 76 -3.19 3.63 -7.37
N GLY A 77 -3.90 4.74 -7.59
CA GLY A 77 -3.96 5.45 -8.87
C GLY A 77 -5.08 6.45 -8.83
#